data_AF-A0A927KYZ9-F1
#
_entry.id   AF-A0A927KYZ9-F1
#
_cell.length_a   1.000
_cell.length_b   1.000
_cell.length_c   1.000
_cell.angle_alpha   90.00
_cell.angle_beta   90.00
_cell.angle_gamma   90.00
#
_symmetry.space_group_name_H-M   'P 1'
#
loop_
_entity.id
_entity.type
_entity.pdbx_description
1 polymer ?
#
loop_
_entity_poly.entity_id
_entity_poly.type
_entity_poly.pdbx_seq_one_letter_code
_entity_poly.pdbx_strand_id
1 'polypeptide(L)'
;MTDLPSPSLRPGGPPSSVARRLLLVHAHPDDESINNGATMARYVAEGARVTLVTCTLGEEGEVIPPGLAHLAPDRDDTLGPHRVEELAAAMKKLGVTDHRFLGGPGRYRDSGMMGVEQNERPGAFWSADVDEAAAQLVEVIREVRPQVLVTYDPNGGYGHPDHIQAHRVAMRAADLTADPDFRPDLGEPWEIAKVYWNRVPRGVLLEGFGRLRRELAEPGRLPFERAASVTDVPGVVDDHIVTTEIDGTGFAAAKAAAMRVHATQIEVAEPYFVLSNGLAQPLLTTEYYELVRGRREGGSRERDLFEGIPGISFEDRQTFGEQQNGTAL
;
A
#
# COMPACT_ATOMS: atom_id res chain seq x y z
N MET A 1 -6.39 63.43 19.52
CA MET A 1 -5.19 62.89 18.85
C MET A 1 -4.42 62.11 19.89
N THR A 2 -4.62 60.80 19.91
CA THR A 2 -3.91 59.85 20.79
C THR A 2 -3.54 58.68 19.90
N ASP A 3 -2.27 58.64 19.50
CA ASP A 3 -1.69 57.58 18.70
C ASP A 3 -1.67 56.26 19.49
N LEU A 4 -2.21 55.21 18.88
CA LEU A 4 -2.08 53.84 19.35
C LEU A 4 -0.73 53.28 18.88
N PRO A 5 -0.01 52.48 19.69
CA PRO A 5 1.22 51.85 19.25
C PRO A 5 0.93 50.69 18.29
N SER A 6 1.63 50.69 17.14
CA SER A 6 1.62 49.61 16.15
C SER A 6 2.15 48.29 16.74
N PRO A 7 1.54 47.14 16.44
CA PRO A 7 2.09 45.85 16.81
C PRO A 7 3.31 45.53 15.93
N SER A 8 4.45 45.31 16.58
CA SER A 8 5.68 44.84 15.95
C SER A 8 5.53 43.39 15.48
N LEU A 9 5.71 43.17 14.19
CA LEU A 9 5.92 41.83 13.61
C LEU A 9 7.25 41.29 14.14
N ARG A 10 7.20 40.23 14.96
CA ARG A 10 8.39 39.44 15.31
C ARG A 10 8.72 38.51 14.13
N PRO A 11 9.99 38.43 13.69
CA PRO A 11 10.41 37.48 12.67
C PRO A 11 10.72 36.11 13.30
N GLY A 12 10.35 35.04 12.59
CA GLY A 12 10.93 33.70 12.74
C GLY A 12 10.34 32.83 13.86
N GLY A 13 9.12 32.34 13.67
CA GLY A 13 8.79 31.00 14.18
C GLY A 13 9.56 29.96 13.35
N PRO A 14 9.91 28.78 13.90
CA PRO A 14 10.47 27.70 13.10
C PRO A 14 9.51 27.40 11.93
N PRO A 15 10.01 27.06 10.72
CA PRO A 15 9.14 26.67 9.63
C PRO A 15 8.20 25.57 10.16
N SER A 16 6.89 25.76 10.02
CA SER A 16 5.94 24.70 10.38
C SER A 16 6.36 23.45 9.63
N SER A 17 6.61 22.36 10.35
CA SER A 17 6.97 21.09 9.72
C SER A 17 5.94 20.77 8.64
N VAL A 18 6.43 20.51 7.42
CA VAL A 18 5.52 20.16 6.34
C VAL A 18 4.92 18.80 6.69
N ALA A 19 3.59 18.70 6.78
CA ALA A 19 2.92 17.44 7.05
C ALA A 19 3.38 16.37 6.04
N ARG A 20 3.78 15.19 6.56
CA ARG A 20 4.17 14.02 5.77
C ARG A 20 2.95 13.52 4.98
N ARG A 21 3.11 13.28 3.68
CA ARG A 21 2.05 12.81 2.78
C ARG A 21 2.58 11.67 1.93
N LEU A 22 1.98 10.50 2.15
CA LEU A 22 2.32 9.23 1.49
C LEU A 22 1.19 8.85 0.55
N LEU A 23 1.51 8.55 -0.70
CA LEU A 23 0.59 7.97 -1.66
C LEU A 23 1.00 6.51 -1.95
N LEU A 24 0.05 5.59 -1.86
CA LEU A 24 0.22 4.21 -2.30
C LEU A 24 -0.73 3.93 -3.47
N VAL A 25 -0.22 3.25 -4.50
CA VAL A 25 -1.00 2.87 -5.68
C VAL A 25 -0.99 1.36 -5.83
N HIS A 26 -2.15 0.75 -5.63
CA HIS A 26 -2.38 -0.69 -5.68
C HIS A 26 -3.40 -1.07 -6.75
N ALA A 27 -3.34 -2.31 -7.23
CA ALA A 27 -4.20 -2.81 -8.29
C ALA A 27 -5.58 -3.19 -7.75
N HIS A 28 -5.63 -3.99 -6.67
CA HIS A 28 -6.87 -4.58 -6.17
C HIS A 28 -7.11 -4.34 -4.67
N PRO A 29 -8.36 -4.49 -4.19
CA PRO A 29 -8.67 -4.50 -2.76
C PRO A 29 -8.11 -5.72 -2.02
N ASP A 30 -7.01 -5.56 -1.26
CA ASP A 30 -6.30 -6.53 -0.41
C ASP A 30 -4.78 -6.33 -0.48
N ASP A 31 -4.29 -5.98 -1.67
CA ASP A 31 -2.90 -5.70 -1.98
C ASP A 31 -2.27 -4.74 -0.98
N GLU A 32 -3.01 -3.70 -0.59
CA GLU A 32 -2.54 -2.67 0.31
C GLU A 32 -2.29 -3.23 1.72
N SER A 33 -3.17 -4.14 2.16
CA SER A 33 -3.10 -4.75 3.48
C SER A 33 -1.99 -5.80 3.52
N ILE A 34 -1.83 -6.58 2.45
CA ILE A 34 -0.78 -7.60 2.31
C ILE A 34 0.61 -6.95 2.26
N ASN A 35 0.80 -5.96 1.38
CA ASN A 35 2.12 -5.41 1.09
C ASN A 35 2.51 -4.26 2.03
N ASN A 36 1.54 -3.44 2.44
CA ASN A 36 1.82 -2.12 3.04
C ASN A 36 0.96 -1.82 4.28
N GLY A 37 0.22 -2.79 4.80
CA GLY A 37 -0.73 -2.59 5.89
C GLY A 37 -0.06 -2.07 7.17
N ALA A 38 1.11 -2.62 7.52
CA ALA A 38 1.82 -2.20 8.73
C ALA A 38 2.46 -0.81 8.55
N THR A 39 3.00 -0.52 7.36
CA THR A 39 3.55 0.78 7.00
C THR A 39 2.49 1.88 7.02
N MET A 40 1.32 1.64 6.41
CA MET A 40 0.23 2.61 6.42
C MET A 40 -0.26 2.90 7.84
N ALA A 41 -0.51 1.86 8.64
CA ALA A 41 -0.94 2.03 10.02
C ALA A 41 0.09 2.80 10.86
N ARG A 42 1.38 2.51 10.67
CA ARG A 42 2.48 3.25 11.31
C ARG A 42 2.45 4.74 10.95
N TYR A 43 2.44 5.07 9.67
CA TYR A 43 2.46 6.47 9.23
C TYR A 43 1.21 7.25 9.64
N VAL A 44 0.04 6.62 9.63
CA VAL A 44 -1.18 7.23 10.17
C VAL A 44 -1.02 7.54 11.66
N ALA A 45 -0.50 6.60 12.45
CA ALA A 45 -0.28 6.80 13.89
C ALA A 45 0.78 7.88 14.19
N GLU A 46 1.76 8.05 13.30
CA GLU A 46 2.75 9.12 13.33
C GLU A 46 2.20 10.48 12.85
N GLY A 47 0.94 10.54 12.40
CA GLY A 47 0.28 11.78 11.96
C GLY A 47 0.54 12.16 10.50
N ALA A 48 1.11 11.26 9.69
CA ALA A 48 1.20 11.46 8.25
C ALA A 48 -0.19 11.32 7.61
N ARG A 49 -0.40 12.02 6.50
CA ARG A 49 -1.57 11.82 5.63
C ARG A 49 -1.23 10.69 4.67
N VAL A 50 -1.94 9.58 4.81
CA VAL A 50 -1.79 8.43 3.93
C VAL A 50 -2.98 8.41 2.97
N THR A 51 -2.68 8.44 1.68
CA THR A 51 -3.66 8.29 0.60
C THR A 51 -3.42 6.96 -0.10
N LEU A 52 -4.46 6.14 -0.22
CA LEU A 52 -4.46 4.93 -1.04
C LEU A 52 -5.24 5.17 -2.33
N VAL A 53 -4.67 4.78 -3.46
CA VAL A 53 -5.41 4.64 -4.73
C VAL A 53 -5.42 3.16 -5.11
N THR A 54 -6.61 2.60 -5.28
CA THR A 54 -6.82 1.24 -5.80
C THR A 54 -7.32 1.35 -7.25
N CYS A 55 -6.67 0.65 -8.19
CA CYS A 55 -6.94 0.82 -9.61
C CYS A 55 -8.26 0.17 -10.08
N THR A 56 -8.64 -0.95 -9.47
CA THR A 56 -9.81 -1.77 -9.87
C THR A 56 -10.64 -2.18 -8.65
N LEU A 57 -11.80 -2.81 -8.85
CA LEU A 57 -12.60 -3.35 -7.75
C LEU A 57 -12.25 -4.81 -7.42
N GLY A 58 -11.39 -5.46 -8.21
CA GLY A 58 -11.05 -6.87 -8.02
C GLY A 58 -12.16 -7.82 -8.45
N GLU A 59 -12.87 -7.46 -9.53
CA GLU A 59 -14.06 -8.17 -10.01
C GLU A 59 -13.78 -9.60 -10.48
N GLU A 60 -12.56 -9.89 -10.95
CA GLU A 60 -12.19 -11.21 -11.49
C GLU A 60 -11.59 -12.13 -10.42
N GLY A 61 -11.65 -11.74 -9.14
CA GLY A 61 -11.13 -12.51 -8.02
C GLY A 61 -11.88 -13.82 -7.76
N GLU A 62 -11.17 -14.80 -7.19
CA GLU A 62 -11.79 -15.99 -6.61
C GLU A 62 -12.45 -15.65 -5.27
N VAL A 63 -13.35 -16.50 -4.77
CA VAL A 63 -14.06 -16.29 -3.49
C VAL A 63 -13.86 -17.48 -2.57
N ILE A 64 -13.18 -17.27 -1.44
CA ILE A 64 -12.85 -18.32 -0.46
C ILE A 64 -14.11 -18.88 0.24
N PRO A 65 -14.98 -18.05 0.86
CA PRO A 65 -16.07 -18.59 1.67
C PRO A 65 -17.17 -19.20 0.78
N PRO A 66 -17.59 -20.47 0.99
CA PRO A 66 -18.63 -21.10 0.18
C PRO A 66 -19.97 -20.34 0.18
N GLY A 67 -20.30 -19.67 1.29
CA GLY A 67 -21.52 -18.86 1.41
C GLY A 67 -21.53 -17.60 0.54
N LEU A 68 -20.36 -17.12 0.12
CA LEU A 68 -20.19 -15.93 -0.73
C LEU A 68 -19.83 -16.30 -2.17
N ALA A 69 -19.70 -17.59 -2.48
CA ALA A 69 -19.21 -18.05 -3.77
C ALA A 69 -20.04 -17.52 -4.96
N HIS A 70 -21.34 -17.24 -4.77
CA HIS A 70 -22.23 -16.65 -5.77
C HIS A 70 -21.74 -15.30 -6.33
N LEU A 71 -20.92 -14.55 -5.57
CA LEU A 71 -20.40 -13.24 -6.00
C LEU A 71 -19.41 -13.30 -7.17
N ALA A 72 -18.79 -14.46 -7.40
CA ALA A 72 -17.72 -14.65 -8.37
C ALA A 72 -18.09 -14.19 -9.81
N PRO A 73 -17.09 -13.79 -10.63
CA PRO A 73 -17.30 -13.27 -11.99
C PRO A 73 -17.98 -14.27 -12.95
N ASP A 74 -17.82 -15.57 -12.70
CA ASP A 74 -18.46 -16.64 -13.48
C ASP A 74 -19.88 -16.98 -12.99
N ARG A 75 -20.39 -16.24 -12.01
CA ARG A 75 -21.72 -16.40 -11.39
C ARG A 75 -22.51 -15.10 -11.45
N ASP A 76 -22.74 -14.44 -10.33
CA ASP A 76 -23.56 -13.22 -10.28
C ASP A 76 -22.77 -11.98 -10.71
N ASP A 77 -21.44 -12.06 -10.82
CA ASP A 77 -20.54 -10.96 -11.19
C ASP A 77 -20.74 -9.71 -10.31
N THR A 78 -20.82 -9.95 -8.99
CA THR A 78 -21.09 -8.93 -7.97
C THR A 78 -19.98 -8.80 -6.92
N LEU A 79 -18.83 -9.44 -7.16
CA LEU A 79 -17.68 -9.41 -6.25
C LEU A 79 -17.09 -8.00 -6.09
N GLY A 80 -16.99 -7.22 -7.16
CA GLY A 80 -16.44 -5.86 -7.12
C GLY A 80 -17.12 -4.95 -6.08
N PRO A 81 -18.46 -4.75 -6.15
CA PRO A 81 -19.20 -4.02 -5.13
C PRO A 81 -19.00 -4.54 -3.70
N HIS A 82 -18.88 -5.86 -3.51
CA HIS A 82 -18.60 -6.44 -2.20
C HIS A 82 -17.20 -6.07 -1.70
N ARG A 83 -16.18 -6.17 -2.56
CA ARG A 83 -14.79 -5.84 -2.22
C ARG A 83 -14.57 -4.34 -1.95
N VAL A 84 -15.46 -3.46 -2.44
CA VAL A 84 -15.48 -2.03 -2.02
C VAL A 84 -15.75 -1.92 -0.52
N GLU A 85 -16.69 -2.71 0.01
CA GLU A 85 -17.02 -2.73 1.44
C GLU A 85 -15.88 -3.33 2.26
N GLU A 86 -15.25 -4.41 1.78
CA GLU A 86 -14.08 -5.03 2.42
C GLU A 86 -12.90 -4.04 2.47
N LEU A 87 -12.61 -3.33 1.38
CA LEU A 87 -11.57 -2.29 1.35
C LEU A 87 -11.84 -1.19 2.38
N ALA A 88 -13.05 -0.64 2.40
CA ALA A 88 -13.41 0.41 3.35
C ALA A 88 -13.28 -0.06 4.80
N ALA A 89 -13.67 -1.32 5.09
CA ALA A 89 -13.47 -1.93 6.39
C ALA A 89 -11.98 -2.09 6.73
N ALA A 90 -11.14 -2.50 5.77
CA ALA A 90 -9.70 -2.66 5.95
C ALA A 90 -9.04 -1.31 6.25
N MET A 91 -9.37 -0.28 5.49
CA MET A 91 -8.86 1.09 5.69
C MET A 91 -9.19 1.63 7.07
N LYS A 92 -10.41 1.34 7.57
CA LYS A 92 -10.79 1.66 8.95
C LYS A 92 -9.93 0.94 9.99
N LYS A 93 -9.49 -0.31 9.75
CA LYS A 93 -8.57 -1.03 10.66
C LYS A 93 -7.18 -0.42 10.68
N LEU A 94 -6.73 0.12 9.56
CA LEU A 94 -5.41 0.76 9.41
C LEU A 94 -5.43 2.25 9.78
N GLY A 95 -6.60 2.86 9.95
CA GLY A 95 -6.78 4.29 10.22
C GLY A 95 -6.61 5.17 8.97
N VAL A 96 -6.52 4.59 7.79
CA VAL A 96 -6.45 5.32 6.51
C VAL A 96 -7.84 5.86 6.19
N THR A 97 -7.94 7.19 6.03
CA THR A 97 -9.22 7.88 5.79
C THR A 97 -9.36 8.40 4.36
N ASP A 98 -8.25 8.53 3.63
CA ASP A 98 -8.23 8.89 2.23
C ASP A 98 -7.89 7.65 1.40
N HIS A 99 -8.91 6.96 0.91
CA HIS A 99 -8.77 5.84 0.00
C HIS A 99 -9.72 6.02 -1.18
N ARG A 100 -9.20 5.85 -2.39
CA ARG A 100 -9.88 6.21 -3.64
C ARG A 100 -9.74 5.10 -4.65
N PHE A 101 -10.68 5.04 -5.58
CA PHE A 101 -10.53 4.24 -6.80
C PHE A 101 -10.02 5.13 -7.94
N LEU A 102 -9.06 4.64 -8.72
CA LEU A 102 -8.48 5.38 -9.84
C LEU A 102 -9.58 5.76 -10.86
N GLY A 103 -9.79 7.05 -11.06
CA GLY A 103 -10.85 7.55 -11.96
C GLY A 103 -12.29 7.28 -11.50
N GLY A 104 -12.47 6.82 -10.25
CA GLY A 104 -13.75 6.47 -9.65
C GLY A 104 -14.03 4.96 -9.61
N PRO A 105 -14.94 4.50 -8.71
CA PRO A 105 -15.26 3.08 -8.57
C PRO A 105 -15.77 2.48 -9.88
N GLY A 106 -15.18 1.35 -10.30
CA GLY A 106 -15.57 0.65 -11.52
C GLY A 106 -15.15 1.33 -12.83
N ARG A 107 -14.29 2.36 -12.78
CA ARG A 107 -13.73 2.99 -13.99
C ARG A 107 -12.91 1.98 -14.81
N TYR A 108 -12.11 1.19 -14.12
CA TYR A 108 -11.35 0.09 -14.71
C TYR A 108 -11.73 -1.19 -13.99
N ARG A 109 -12.00 -2.22 -14.79
CA ARG A 109 -12.27 -3.56 -14.28
C ARG A 109 -10.97 -4.32 -14.09
N ASP A 110 -10.91 -5.15 -13.06
CA ASP A 110 -9.89 -6.19 -12.91
C ASP A 110 -9.74 -7.00 -14.20
N SER A 111 -8.49 -7.21 -14.62
CA SER A 111 -8.16 -7.89 -15.86
C SER A 111 -8.00 -9.40 -15.67
N GLY A 112 -8.09 -9.92 -14.45
CA GLY A 112 -7.75 -11.30 -14.11
C GLY A 112 -6.28 -11.62 -14.37
N MET A 113 -5.94 -12.91 -14.33
CA MET A 113 -4.56 -13.36 -14.51
C MET A 113 -3.99 -13.11 -15.91
N MET A 114 -2.68 -13.08 -16.06
CA MET A 114 -2.02 -12.88 -17.35
C MET A 114 -2.40 -13.98 -18.36
N GLY A 115 -2.75 -13.58 -19.58
CA GLY A 115 -3.00 -14.48 -20.71
C GLY A 115 -4.41 -15.07 -20.79
N VAL A 116 -5.34 -14.61 -19.95
CA VAL A 116 -6.75 -15.01 -20.00
C VAL A 116 -7.59 -14.02 -20.83
N GLU A 117 -8.76 -14.44 -21.31
CA GLU A 117 -9.61 -13.62 -22.19
C GLU A 117 -10.03 -12.27 -21.57
N GLN A 118 -10.09 -12.20 -20.24
CA GLN A 118 -10.38 -11.00 -19.47
C GLN A 118 -9.44 -9.85 -19.80
N ASN A 119 -8.16 -10.14 -20.10
CA ASN A 119 -7.15 -9.15 -20.43
C ASN A 119 -7.52 -8.29 -21.65
N GLU A 120 -8.39 -8.81 -22.54
CA GLU A 120 -8.84 -8.15 -23.77
C GLU A 120 -10.25 -7.55 -23.67
N ARG A 121 -10.93 -7.70 -22.52
CA ARG A 121 -12.29 -7.18 -22.33
C ARG A 121 -12.31 -5.66 -22.36
N PRO A 122 -13.32 -5.02 -22.98
CA PRO A 122 -13.51 -3.58 -22.89
C PRO A 122 -13.59 -3.13 -21.42
N GLY A 123 -12.76 -2.16 -21.05
CA GLY A 123 -12.69 -1.64 -19.68
C GLY A 123 -11.74 -2.40 -18.75
N ALA A 124 -11.09 -3.48 -19.19
CA ALA A 124 -10.02 -4.13 -18.44
C ALA A 124 -8.85 -3.16 -18.21
N PHE A 125 -8.37 -3.08 -16.98
CA PHE A 125 -7.33 -2.13 -16.61
C PHE A 125 -6.02 -2.36 -17.38
N TRP A 126 -5.63 -3.62 -17.60
CA TRP A 126 -4.44 -4.02 -18.33
C TRP A 126 -4.35 -3.43 -19.73
N SER A 127 -5.49 -3.29 -20.42
CA SER A 127 -5.57 -2.73 -21.77
C SER A 127 -5.88 -1.23 -21.80
N ALA A 128 -6.09 -0.60 -20.64
CA ALA A 128 -6.32 0.83 -20.55
C ALA A 128 -5.10 1.62 -21.08
N ASP A 129 -5.39 2.73 -21.75
CA ASP A 129 -4.35 3.66 -22.15
C ASP A 129 -3.63 4.22 -20.91
N VAL A 130 -2.29 4.08 -20.91
CA VAL A 130 -1.47 4.44 -19.74
C VAL A 130 -1.49 5.95 -19.50
N ASP A 131 -1.53 6.78 -20.55
CA ASP A 131 -1.57 8.23 -20.40
C ASP A 131 -2.93 8.70 -19.87
N GLU A 132 -4.03 8.10 -20.32
CA GLU A 132 -5.37 8.39 -19.78
C GLU A 132 -5.49 8.00 -18.30
N ALA A 133 -5.07 6.79 -17.94
CA ALA A 133 -5.09 6.33 -16.55
C ALA A 133 -4.13 7.14 -15.67
N ALA A 134 -2.93 7.49 -16.18
CA ALA A 134 -1.98 8.34 -15.47
C ALA A 134 -2.53 9.75 -15.27
N ALA A 135 -3.28 10.32 -16.22
CA ALA A 135 -3.90 11.63 -16.06
C ALA A 135 -4.87 11.68 -14.87
N GLN A 136 -5.60 10.60 -14.61
CA GLN A 136 -6.48 10.49 -13.44
C GLN A 136 -5.69 10.38 -12.13
N LEU A 137 -4.54 9.73 -12.15
CA LEU A 137 -3.67 9.68 -10.99
C LEU A 137 -2.95 11.02 -10.75
N VAL A 138 -2.62 11.78 -11.81
CA VAL A 138 -2.07 13.15 -11.70
C VAL A 138 -3.04 14.08 -10.97
N GLU A 139 -4.34 13.97 -11.23
CA GLU A 139 -5.37 14.71 -10.49
C GLU A 139 -5.23 14.48 -8.97
N VAL A 140 -5.14 13.22 -8.55
CA VAL A 140 -4.92 12.87 -7.14
C VAL A 140 -3.58 13.39 -6.64
N ILE A 141 -2.48 13.20 -7.38
CA ILE A 141 -1.13 13.62 -6.98
C ILE A 141 -1.05 15.14 -6.78
N ARG A 142 -1.64 15.94 -7.68
CA ARG A 142 -1.63 17.41 -7.56
C ARG A 142 -2.55 17.92 -6.46
N GLU A 143 -3.63 17.21 -6.17
CA GLU A 143 -4.49 17.51 -5.02
C GLU A 143 -3.77 17.22 -3.69
N VAL A 144 -3.24 16.01 -3.52
CA VAL A 144 -2.70 15.55 -2.22
C VAL A 144 -1.23 15.93 -2.03
N ARG A 145 -0.50 16.23 -3.12
CA ARG A 145 0.91 16.63 -3.15
C ARG A 145 1.81 15.69 -2.33
N PRO A 146 1.85 14.38 -2.62
CA PRO A 146 2.58 13.41 -1.80
C PRO A 146 4.09 13.58 -1.97
N GLN A 147 4.86 13.59 -0.88
CA GLN A 147 6.34 13.59 -1.02
C GLN A 147 6.86 12.20 -1.37
N VAL A 148 6.13 11.15 -1.00
CA VAL A 148 6.49 9.76 -1.21
C VAL A 148 5.38 9.05 -1.98
N LEU A 149 5.77 8.30 -3.02
CA LEU A 149 4.89 7.36 -3.73
C LEU A 149 5.42 5.93 -3.59
N VAL A 150 4.53 4.99 -3.30
CA VAL A 150 4.81 3.55 -3.27
C VAL A 150 3.93 2.85 -4.31
N THR A 151 4.52 1.95 -5.09
CA THR A 151 3.80 1.07 -6.05
C THR A 151 4.61 -0.20 -6.32
N TYR A 152 4.22 -0.98 -7.33
CA TYR A 152 4.90 -2.19 -7.76
C TYR A 152 6.14 -1.91 -8.60
N ASP A 153 6.92 -2.95 -8.85
CA ASP A 153 7.98 -2.92 -9.85
C ASP A 153 7.51 -3.23 -11.26
N PRO A 154 8.40 -3.12 -12.27
CA PRO A 154 8.03 -3.35 -13.66
C PRO A 154 7.40 -4.71 -13.96
N ASN A 155 7.64 -5.74 -13.14
CA ASN A 155 7.04 -7.06 -13.28
C ASN A 155 5.76 -7.25 -12.44
N GLY A 156 5.31 -6.22 -11.71
CA GLY A 156 4.12 -6.31 -10.86
C GLY A 156 4.26 -7.30 -9.70
N GLY A 157 5.49 -7.56 -9.25
CA GLY A 157 5.80 -8.54 -8.21
C GLY A 157 5.81 -10.00 -8.70
N TYR A 158 4.70 -10.53 -9.21
CA TYR A 158 4.59 -11.92 -9.67
C TYR A 158 4.05 -12.07 -11.11
N GLY A 159 3.91 -10.96 -11.85
CA GLY A 159 3.45 -10.97 -13.24
C GLY A 159 1.95 -10.78 -13.42
N HIS A 160 1.19 -10.41 -12.38
CA HIS A 160 -0.21 -10.02 -12.55
C HIS A 160 -0.30 -8.81 -13.49
N PRO A 161 -1.15 -8.85 -14.54
CA PRO A 161 -1.23 -7.76 -15.52
C PRO A 161 -1.57 -6.43 -14.85
N ASP A 162 -2.56 -6.40 -13.95
CA ASP A 162 -2.94 -5.16 -13.28
C ASP A 162 -1.88 -4.59 -12.32
N HIS A 163 -1.01 -5.41 -11.74
CA HIS A 163 0.10 -4.91 -10.93
C HIS A 163 1.14 -4.22 -11.82
N ILE A 164 1.43 -4.81 -12.99
CA ILE A 164 2.30 -4.21 -14.01
C ILE A 164 1.68 -2.91 -14.53
N GLN A 165 0.36 -2.88 -14.74
CA GLN A 165 -0.33 -1.68 -15.21
C GLN A 165 -0.36 -0.60 -14.14
N ALA A 166 -0.62 -0.94 -12.87
CA ALA A 166 -0.56 -0.02 -11.75
C ALA A 166 0.85 0.59 -11.62
N HIS A 167 1.90 -0.21 -11.79
CA HIS A 167 3.27 0.28 -11.92
C HIS A 167 3.41 1.29 -13.08
N ARG A 168 2.99 0.92 -14.30
CA ARG A 168 3.12 1.79 -15.49
C ARG A 168 2.40 3.12 -15.27
N VAL A 169 1.17 3.08 -14.78
CA VAL A 169 0.34 4.25 -14.49
C VAL A 169 0.96 5.11 -13.41
N ALA A 170 1.42 4.53 -12.30
CA ALA A 170 2.04 5.26 -11.20
C ALA A 170 3.35 5.95 -11.62
N MET A 171 4.23 5.23 -12.34
CA MET A 171 5.49 5.79 -12.83
C MET A 171 5.24 6.88 -13.87
N ARG A 172 4.26 6.68 -14.78
CA ARG A 172 3.89 7.67 -15.78
C ARG A 172 3.27 8.92 -15.15
N ALA A 173 2.39 8.75 -14.17
CA ALA A 173 1.81 9.88 -13.44
C ALA A 173 2.88 10.66 -12.67
N ALA A 174 3.87 9.97 -12.09
CA ALA A 174 5.02 10.60 -11.43
C ALA A 174 5.86 11.48 -12.38
N ASP A 175 5.94 11.14 -13.67
CA ASP A 175 6.57 11.98 -14.70
C ASP A 175 5.68 13.18 -15.07
N LEU A 176 4.41 12.92 -15.35
CA LEU A 176 3.46 13.92 -15.85
C LEU A 176 3.10 14.98 -14.79
N THR A 177 3.05 14.62 -13.51
CA THR A 177 2.66 15.57 -12.45
C THR A 177 3.62 16.76 -12.33
N ALA A 178 4.90 16.59 -12.68
CA ALA A 178 5.92 17.63 -12.60
C ALA A 178 5.95 18.54 -13.84
N ASP A 179 5.26 18.17 -14.92
CA ASP A 179 5.22 18.92 -16.18
C ASP A 179 4.22 20.11 -16.08
N PRO A 180 4.67 21.37 -16.20
CA PRO A 180 3.80 22.55 -16.18
C PRO A 180 2.80 22.61 -17.34
N ASP A 181 3.10 21.98 -18.47
CA ASP A 181 2.25 22.02 -19.66
C ASP A 181 1.21 20.89 -19.66
N PHE A 182 1.41 19.85 -18.86
CA PHE A 182 0.46 18.75 -18.73
C PHE A 182 -0.71 19.13 -17.80
N ARG A 183 -1.93 19.16 -18.35
CA ARG A 183 -3.19 19.41 -17.62
C ARG A 183 -3.08 20.54 -16.59
N PRO A 184 -2.73 21.77 -16.99
CA PRO A 184 -2.57 22.90 -16.07
C PRO A 184 -3.86 23.25 -15.31
N ASP A 185 -5.02 22.79 -15.80
CA ASP A 185 -6.31 22.87 -15.11
C ASP A 185 -6.37 22.08 -13.80
N LEU A 186 -5.50 21.08 -13.61
CA LEU A 186 -5.40 20.27 -12.38
C LEU A 186 -4.58 20.95 -11.26
N GLY A 187 -4.18 22.20 -11.45
CA GLY A 187 -3.39 22.98 -10.50
C GLY A 187 -1.88 22.90 -10.72
N GLU A 188 -1.13 23.49 -9.79
CA GLU A 188 0.32 23.63 -9.88
C GLU A 188 1.04 22.28 -10.01
N PRO A 189 2.12 22.20 -10.81
CA PRO A 189 2.94 21.01 -10.90
C PRO A 189 3.47 20.57 -9.54
N TRP A 190 3.64 19.26 -9.39
CA TRP A 190 4.16 18.66 -8.19
C TRP A 190 5.20 17.60 -8.53
N GLU A 191 6.42 17.80 -8.04
CA GLU A 191 7.49 16.81 -8.11
C GLU A 191 7.46 15.92 -6.86
N ILE A 192 7.35 14.61 -7.07
CA ILE A 192 7.41 13.62 -5.99
C ILE A 192 8.88 13.43 -5.61
N ALA A 193 9.22 13.67 -4.34
CA ALA A 193 10.60 13.63 -3.87
C ALA A 193 11.19 12.22 -3.89
N LYS A 194 10.39 11.20 -3.54
CA LYS A 194 10.84 9.80 -3.51
C LYS A 194 9.78 8.84 -4.04
N VAL A 195 10.21 7.88 -4.85
CA VAL A 195 9.37 6.78 -5.35
C VAL A 195 10.00 5.46 -4.97
N TYR A 196 9.18 4.57 -4.42
CA TYR A 196 9.58 3.24 -3.95
C TYR A 196 8.78 2.14 -4.63
N TRP A 197 9.43 1.01 -4.87
CA TRP A 197 8.77 -0.24 -5.22
C TRP A 197 8.69 -1.17 -4.01
N ASN A 198 7.54 -1.81 -3.79
CA ASN A 198 7.41 -2.85 -2.77
C ASN A 198 8.29 -4.06 -3.15
N ARG A 199 8.98 -4.59 -2.14
CA ARG A 199 9.95 -5.69 -2.27
C ARG A 199 9.80 -6.66 -1.13
N VAL A 200 10.26 -7.88 -1.36
CA VAL A 200 10.42 -8.85 -0.29
C VAL A 200 11.83 -9.47 -0.36
N PRO A 201 12.69 -9.27 0.64
CA PRO A 201 14.02 -9.86 0.65
C PRO A 201 13.93 -11.39 0.78
N ARG A 202 14.61 -12.09 -0.12
CA ARG A 202 14.60 -13.56 -0.21
C ARG A 202 15.00 -14.22 1.10
N GLY A 203 16.03 -13.71 1.79
CA GLY A 203 16.49 -14.25 3.07
C GLY A 203 15.38 -14.29 4.12
N VAL A 204 14.61 -13.20 4.25
CA VAL A 204 13.50 -13.08 5.21
C VAL A 204 12.39 -14.09 4.91
N LEU A 205 12.02 -14.27 3.64
CA LEU A 205 11.03 -15.28 3.27
C LEU A 205 11.50 -16.70 3.50
N LEU A 206 12.76 -17.01 3.18
CA LEU A 206 13.31 -18.35 3.42
C LEU A 206 13.26 -18.70 4.91
N GLU A 207 13.56 -17.74 5.78
CA GLU A 207 13.44 -17.92 7.23
C GLU A 207 11.97 -18.10 7.66
N GLY A 208 11.06 -17.25 7.16
CA GLY A 208 9.64 -17.32 7.43
C GLY A 208 8.99 -18.64 7.00
N PHE A 209 9.26 -19.08 5.77
CA PHE A 209 8.81 -20.38 5.26
C PHE A 209 9.47 -21.55 6.00
N GLY A 210 10.73 -21.39 6.43
CA GLY A 210 11.40 -22.37 7.28
C GLY A 210 10.68 -22.57 8.62
N ARG A 211 10.20 -21.49 9.26
CA ARG A 211 9.32 -21.57 10.43
C ARG A 211 7.99 -22.25 10.08
N LEU A 212 7.29 -21.73 9.08
CA LEU A 212 5.97 -22.23 8.67
C LEU A 212 5.97 -23.76 8.44
N ARG A 213 6.96 -24.27 7.71
CA ARG A 213 7.06 -25.72 7.43
C ARG A 213 7.28 -26.57 8.68
N ARG A 214 8.01 -26.06 9.68
CA ARG A 214 8.16 -26.76 10.97
C ARG A 214 6.83 -26.80 11.72
N GLU A 215 6.09 -25.70 11.71
CA GLU A 215 4.79 -25.63 12.38
C GLU A 215 3.71 -26.48 11.69
N LEU A 216 3.70 -26.52 10.36
CA LEU A 216 2.82 -27.40 9.58
C LEU A 216 3.13 -28.90 9.78
N ALA A 217 4.37 -29.25 10.13
CA ALA A 217 4.75 -30.64 10.41
C ALA A 217 4.20 -31.14 11.76
N GLU A 218 3.70 -30.24 12.61
CA GLU A 218 3.05 -30.56 13.89
C GLU A 218 1.52 -30.67 13.67
N PRO A 219 0.92 -31.87 13.76
CA PRO A 219 -0.49 -32.06 13.46
C PRO A 219 -1.41 -31.18 14.31
N GLY A 220 -2.31 -30.43 13.65
CA GLY A 220 -3.30 -29.58 14.32
C GLY A 220 -2.76 -28.26 14.87
N ARG A 221 -1.47 -27.95 14.66
CA ARG A 221 -0.89 -26.67 15.11
C ARG A 221 -1.40 -25.46 14.31
N LEU A 222 -1.55 -25.63 13.01
CA LEU A 222 -2.07 -24.61 12.10
C LEU A 222 -3.33 -25.13 11.39
N PRO A 223 -4.27 -24.23 11.03
CA PRO A 223 -5.44 -24.60 10.25
C PRO A 223 -5.14 -24.84 8.76
N PHE A 224 -3.89 -24.60 8.33
CA PHE A 224 -3.46 -24.73 6.95
C PHE A 224 -2.76 -26.06 6.69
N GLU A 225 -2.84 -26.54 5.44
CA GLU A 225 -2.26 -27.83 5.06
C GLU A 225 -0.91 -27.69 4.36
N ARG A 226 -0.71 -26.61 3.61
CA ARG A 226 0.43 -26.45 2.69
C ARG A 226 1.05 -25.08 2.86
N ALA A 227 2.38 -25.04 2.81
CA ALA A 227 3.13 -23.80 2.68
C ALA A 227 3.29 -23.44 1.20
N ALA A 228 3.24 -22.15 0.91
CA ALA A 228 3.74 -21.62 -0.34
C ALA A 228 5.29 -21.73 -0.41
N SER A 229 5.85 -21.22 -1.48
CA SER A 229 7.27 -21.10 -1.73
C SER A 229 7.62 -19.66 -2.10
N VAL A 230 8.93 -19.39 -2.18
CA VAL A 230 9.42 -18.05 -2.54
C VAL A 230 9.00 -17.59 -3.94
N THR A 231 8.61 -18.51 -4.84
CA THR A 231 8.11 -18.15 -6.18
C THR A 231 6.64 -17.76 -6.19
N ASP A 232 5.92 -18.04 -5.11
CA ASP A 232 4.49 -17.72 -4.97
C ASP A 232 4.27 -16.34 -4.33
N VAL A 233 5.34 -15.68 -3.87
CA VAL A 233 5.29 -14.36 -3.22
C VAL A 233 5.67 -13.27 -4.23
N PRO A 234 4.89 -12.18 -4.37
CA PRO A 234 5.27 -11.05 -5.19
C PRO A 234 6.57 -10.37 -4.76
N GLY A 235 7.37 -9.90 -5.72
CA GLY A 235 8.41 -8.89 -5.47
C GLY A 235 9.63 -9.42 -4.73
N VAL A 236 9.85 -10.74 -4.77
CA VAL A 236 11.00 -11.36 -4.12
C VAL A 236 12.29 -11.00 -4.85
N VAL A 237 13.23 -10.44 -4.11
CA VAL A 237 14.56 -10.03 -4.62
C VAL A 237 15.67 -10.48 -3.69
N ASP A 238 16.90 -10.45 -4.19
CA ASP A 238 18.06 -10.61 -3.32
C ASP A 238 18.14 -9.46 -2.31
N ASP A 239 18.55 -9.78 -1.09
CA ASP A 239 18.53 -8.86 0.06
C ASP A 239 19.25 -7.52 -0.18
N HIS A 240 20.27 -7.50 -1.05
CA HIS A 240 21.06 -6.31 -1.36
C HIS A 240 20.33 -5.30 -2.27
N ILE A 241 19.26 -5.72 -2.95
CA ILE A 241 18.41 -4.85 -3.78
C ILE A 241 17.52 -3.97 -2.88
N VAL A 242 17.11 -4.47 -1.72
CA VAL A 242 16.27 -3.74 -0.78
C VAL A 242 17.06 -2.57 -0.17
N THR A 243 16.55 -1.36 -0.37
CA THR A 243 17.18 -0.12 0.08
C THR A 243 16.59 0.42 1.38
N THR A 244 15.39 -0.04 1.76
CA THR A 244 14.58 0.57 2.82
C THR A 244 13.72 -0.50 3.49
N GLU A 245 13.61 -0.43 4.81
CA GLU A 245 12.79 -1.34 5.62
C GLU A 245 12.00 -0.55 6.65
N ILE A 246 10.70 -0.83 6.73
CA ILE A 246 9.80 -0.20 7.69
C ILE A 246 9.41 -1.25 8.71
N ASP A 247 9.95 -1.13 9.92
CA ASP A 247 9.48 -1.91 11.06
C ASP A 247 8.08 -1.46 11.44
N GLY A 248 7.10 -2.34 11.21
CA GLY A 248 5.71 -2.17 11.57
C GLY A 248 5.24 -3.21 12.59
N THR A 249 6.15 -3.84 13.34
CA THR A 249 5.82 -4.86 14.36
C THR A 249 4.80 -4.37 15.38
N GLY A 250 4.88 -3.11 15.82
CA GLY A 250 3.89 -2.48 16.70
C GLY A 250 2.48 -2.35 16.11
N PHE A 251 2.33 -2.55 14.81
CA PHE A 251 1.08 -2.45 14.06
C PHE A 251 0.62 -3.80 13.47
N ALA A 252 1.23 -4.91 13.89
CA ALA A 252 0.90 -6.26 13.42
C ALA A 252 -0.59 -6.59 13.57
N ALA A 253 -1.19 -6.25 14.72
CA ALA A 253 -2.61 -6.50 14.99
C ALA A 253 -3.52 -5.70 14.05
N ALA A 254 -3.16 -4.47 13.70
CA ALA A 254 -3.92 -3.65 12.75
C ALA A 254 -3.85 -4.24 11.33
N LYS A 255 -2.65 -4.63 10.89
CA LYS A 255 -2.44 -5.31 9.60
C LYS A 255 -3.24 -6.62 9.52
N ALA A 256 -3.12 -7.49 10.53
CA ALA A 256 -3.85 -8.75 10.56
C ALA A 256 -5.37 -8.54 10.60
N ALA A 257 -5.86 -7.51 11.31
CA ALA A 257 -7.28 -7.17 11.33
C ALA A 257 -7.78 -6.63 9.97
N ALA A 258 -6.96 -5.87 9.25
CA ALA A 258 -7.27 -5.36 7.91
C ALA A 258 -7.29 -6.51 6.89
N MET A 259 -6.32 -7.43 6.95
CA MET A 259 -6.31 -8.62 6.10
C MET A 259 -7.53 -9.51 6.34
N ARG A 260 -7.97 -9.69 7.60
CA ARG A 260 -9.15 -10.53 7.93
C ARG A 260 -10.47 -10.02 7.36
N VAL A 261 -10.61 -8.72 7.13
CA VAL A 261 -11.87 -8.18 6.60
C VAL A 261 -11.98 -8.28 5.08
N HIS A 262 -10.87 -8.58 4.39
CA HIS A 262 -10.87 -9.10 3.02
C HIS A 262 -11.23 -10.58 3.02
N ALA A 263 -12.36 -10.93 3.63
CA ALA A 263 -12.77 -12.30 3.91
C ALA A 263 -13.04 -13.12 2.65
N THR A 264 -13.36 -12.48 1.53
CA THR A 264 -13.46 -13.17 0.23
C THR A 264 -12.11 -13.62 -0.31
N GLN A 265 -11.01 -12.96 0.07
CA GLN A 265 -9.68 -13.13 -0.51
C GLN A 265 -8.63 -13.73 0.44
N ILE A 266 -8.78 -13.53 1.75
CA ILE A 266 -7.74 -13.86 2.74
C ILE A 266 -8.34 -14.59 3.94
N GLU A 267 -7.73 -15.71 4.31
CA GLU A 267 -7.89 -16.31 5.63
C GLU A 267 -6.62 -16.11 6.47
N VAL A 268 -6.75 -15.56 7.68
CA VAL A 268 -5.62 -15.23 8.57
C VAL A 268 -5.60 -16.11 9.81
N ALA A 269 -4.49 -16.81 10.01
CA ALA A 269 -4.15 -17.48 11.27
C ALA A 269 -2.73 -17.05 11.67
N GLU A 270 -2.65 -15.98 12.45
CA GLU A 270 -1.39 -15.33 12.81
C GLU A 270 -0.36 -16.34 13.36
N PRO A 271 0.91 -16.27 12.95
CA PRO A 271 1.54 -15.23 12.11
C PRO A 271 1.49 -15.52 10.59
N TYR A 272 0.48 -16.25 10.12
CA TYR A 272 0.34 -16.69 8.73
C TYR A 272 -1.01 -16.27 8.14
N PHE A 273 -1.09 -16.35 6.82
CA PHE A 273 -2.35 -16.21 6.09
C PHE A 273 -2.32 -17.10 4.85
N VAL A 274 -3.47 -17.28 4.23
CA VAL A 274 -3.64 -18.04 3.00
C VAL A 274 -4.60 -17.30 2.07
N LEU A 275 -4.39 -17.48 0.76
CA LEU A 275 -5.27 -17.00 -0.30
C LEU A 275 -6.10 -18.18 -0.85
N SER A 276 -6.88 -17.97 -1.91
CA SER A 276 -7.71 -19.03 -2.50
C SER A 276 -6.93 -20.27 -2.96
N ASN A 277 -5.64 -20.13 -3.26
CA ASN A 277 -4.77 -21.24 -3.64
C ASN A 277 -4.44 -22.24 -2.50
N GLY A 278 -4.85 -21.96 -1.26
CA GLY A 278 -4.61 -22.84 -0.11
C GLY A 278 -3.14 -22.93 0.32
N LEU A 279 -2.28 -22.03 -0.16
CA LEU A 279 -0.86 -21.98 0.17
C LEU A 279 -0.58 -20.93 1.24
N ALA A 280 -0.30 -21.39 2.46
CA ALA A 280 0.00 -20.51 3.59
C ALA A 280 1.32 -19.76 3.40
N GLN A 281 1.34 -18.50 3.84
CA GLN A 281 2.45 -17.57 3.72
C GLN A 281 2.68 -16.82 5.03
N PRO A 282 3.93 -16.41 5.34
CA PRO A 282 4.22 -15.53 6.48
C PRO A 282 3.52 -14.17 6.32
N LEU A 283 2.83 -13.73 7.37
CA LEU A 283 2.35 -12.36 7.50
C LEU A 283 3.53 -11.48 7.94
N LEU A 284 4.15 -10.79 6.99
CA LEU A 284 5.31 -9.93 7.27
C LEU A 284 4.86 -8.62 7.93
N THR A 285 5.42 -8.29 9.09
CA THR A 285 5.15 -7.03 9.80
C THR A 285 6.22 -5.96 9.56
N THR A 286 7.41 -6.39 9.15
CA THR A 286 8.42 -5.50 8.55
C THR A 286 8.22 -5.54 7.04
N GLU A 287 8.07 -4.36 6.44
CA GLU A 287 7.79 -4.21 5.01
C GLU A 287 8.98 -3.54 4.31
N TYR A 288 9.30 -3.99 3.11
CA TYR A 288 10.58 -3.69 2.46
C TYR A 288 10.38 -3.03 1.10
N TYR A 289 11.33 -2.18 0.74
CA TYR A 289 11.22 -1.34 -0.44
C TYR A 289 12.56 -1.17 -1.15
N GLU A 290 12.47 -0.89 -2.45
CA GLU A 290 13.56 -0.41 -3.29
C GLU A 290 13.27 1.05 -3.70
N LEU A 291 14.18 1.96 -3.38
CA LEU A 291 14.12 3.35 -3.82
C LEU A 291 14.53 3.44 -5.29
N VAL A 292 13.64 3.95 -6.13
CA VAL A 292 13.86 4.05 -7.58
C VAL A 292 13.90 5.48 -8.12
N ARG A 293 13.40 6.45 -7.35
CA ARG A 293 13.58 7.89 -7.61
C ARG A 293 13.82 8.62 -6.30
N GLY A 294 14.68 9.63 -6.32
CA GLY A 294 15.11 10.37 -5.14
C GLY A 294 16.55 10.02 -4.72
N ARG A 295 16.97 10.51 -3.55
CA ARG A 295 18.33 10.30 -3.02
C ARG A 295 18.27 9.63 -1.65
N ARG A 296 19.31 8.83 -1.37
CA ARG A 296 19.61 8.24 -0.05
C ARG A 296 20.84 8.91 0.51
N GLU A 297 20.92 9.03 1.83
CA GLU A 297 22.11 9.59 2.50
C GLU A 297 23.22 8.54 2.77
N GLY A 298 22.98 7.26 2.42
CA GLY A 298 24.00 6.19 2.35
C GLY A 298 24.08 5.25 3.57
N GLY A 299 25.02 4.31 3.54
CA GLY A 299 25.49 3.52 4.70
C GLY A 299 24.64 2.32 5.15
N SER A 300 23.31 2.40 5.12
CA SER A 300 22.42 1.30 5.53
C SER A 300 21.03 1.39 4.87
N ARG A 301 20.14 0.41 5.11
CA ARG A 301 18.74 0.53 4.68
C ARG A 301 18.08 1.70 5.42
N GLU A 302 17.35 2.53 4.69
CA GLU A 302 16.53 3.60 5.31
C GLU A 302 15.47 2.97 6.23
N ARG A 303 15.09 3.66 7.31
CA ARG A 303 14.07 3.18 8.28
C ARG A 303 12.79 4.04 8.32
N ASP A 304 12.76 5.06 7.48
CA ASP A 304 11.65 5.97 7.22
C ASP A 304 11.65 6.28 5.71
N LEU A 305 10.49 6.22 5.07
CA LEU A 305 10.33 6.53 3.64
C LEU A 305 10.57 8.03 3.37
N PHE A 306 10.39 8.88 4.39
CA PHE A 306 10.61 10.33 4.31
C PHE A 306 12.04 10.75 4.66
N GLU A 307 12.93 9.80 4.98
CA GLU A 307 14.34 10.07 5.30
C GLU A 307 15.02 10.88 4.19
N GLY A 308 15.71 11.96 4.56
CA GLY A 308 16.43 12.84 3.63
C GLY A 308 15.55 13.82 2.83
N ILE A 309 14.23 13.90 3.04
CA ILE A 309 13.38 14.88 2.36
C ILE A 309 13.44 16.25 3.08
N PRO A 310 13.86 17.34 2.41
CA PRO A 310 13.98 18.65 3.04
C PRO A 310 12.64 19.19 3.59
N GLY A 311 12.69 19.83 4.76
CA GLY A 311 11.53 20.48 5.37
C GLY A 311 10.53 19.54 6.07
N ILE A 312 10.81 18.23 6.07
CA ILE A 312 10.10 17.24 6.90
C ILE A 312 10.92 17.04 8.18
N SER A 313 10.41 17.49 9.33
CA SER A 313 11.06 17.22 10.62
C SER A 313 10.70 15.83 11.13
N PHE A 314 11.66 15.17 11.75
CA PHE A 314 11.43 14.06 12.66
C PHE A 314 10.98 14.66 14.00
N GLU A 315 9.68 14.66 14.29
CA GLU A 315 9.27 14.75 15.70
C GLU A 315 9.41 13.34 16.28
N ASP A 316 10.52 13.08 16.97
CA ASP A 316 10.66 11.89 17.81
C ASP A 316 9.56 11.90 18.88
N ARG A 317 8.46 11.20 18.62
CA ARG A 317 7.49 10.85 19.66
C ARG A 317 7.82 9.46 20.20
N GLN A 318 8.96 9.36 20.89
CA GLN A 318 9.12 8.35 21.92
C GLN A 318 8.11 8.63 23.02
N THR A 319 6.99 7.89 23.06
CA THR A 319 6.29 7.37 24.26
C THR A 319 4.86 6.95 23.92
N PHE A 320 4.69 5.72 23.42
CA PHE A 320 3.45 4.96 23.64
C PHE A 320 3.84 3.64 24.28
N GLY A 321 4.07 3.69 25.59
CA GLY A 321 4.46 2.50 26.35
C GLY A 321 4.82 2.86 27.78
N GLU A 322 3.88 3.43 28.53
CA GLU A 322 3.82 3.45 30.01
C GLU A 322 2.82 4.54 30.42
N GLN A 323 1.52 4.24 30.49
CA GLN A 323 0.56 4.87 31.42
C GLN A 323 -0.81 4.16 31.31
N GLN A 324 -0.87 2.87 31.64
CA GLN A 324 -2.08 2.24 32.16
C GLN A 324 -1.68 1.22 33.23
N ASN A 325 -1.22 1.73 34.37
CA ASN A 325 -1.26 1.04 35.66
C ASN A 325 -0.94 2.09 36.74
N GLY A 326 -1.98 2.69 37.30
CA GLY A 326 -1.84 3.78 38.26
C GLY A 326 -3.18 4.24 38.84
N THR A 327 -3.85 3.30 39.54
CA THR A 327 -4.63 3.51 40.76
C THR A 327 -5.66 4.66 40.83
N ALA A 328 -6.93 4.29 40.96
CA ALA A 328 -7.84 5.02 41.84
C ALA A 328 -8.59 4.00 42.72
N LEU A 329 -8.42 4.24 44.02
CA LEU A 329 -9.06 3.73 45.25
C LEU A 329 -10.46 3.12 45.11
#